data_AF-A0A524FJR9-F1
#
_entry.id   AF-A0A524FJR9-F1
#
_cell.length_a   1.000
_cell.length_b   1.000
_cell.length_c   1.000
_cell.angle_alpha   90.00
_cell.angle_beta   90.00
_cell.angle_gamma   90.00
#
_symmetry.space_group_name_H-M   'P 1'
#
loop_
_entity.id
_entity.type
_entity.pdbx_description
1 polymer ?
#
loop_
_entity_poly.entity_id
_entity_poly.type
_entity_poly.pdbx_seq_one_letter_code
_entity_poly.pdbx_strand_id
1 'polypeptide(L)'
;EVKKNDPFDYNYHEALSSIEKEDAPENTVLDIIQDGWKLDKDVIRYTKVIISKKPKPPEPEKKKEEEKSEEDSEPENKQVDVSSDKKDESEE
;
A
#
# COMPACT_ATOMS: atom_id res chain seq x y z
N GLU A 1 0.77 -15.63 -7.20
CA GLU A 1 1.03 -15.93 -5.78
C GLU A 1 2.29 -15.19 -5.42
N VAL A 2 2.26 -14.44 -4.32
CA VAL A 2 3.34 -13.55 -3.88
C VAL A 2 4.33 -14.34 -3.03
N LYS A 3 5.64 -14.14 -3.22
CA LYS A 3 6.69 -14.88 -2.51
C LYS A 3 7.75 -13.95 -1.92
N LYS A 4 8.48 -14.46 -0.92
CA LYS A 4 9.68 -13.79 -0.40
C LYS A 4 10.71 -13.66 -1.52
N ASN A 5 11.38 -12.52 -1.55
CA ASN A 5 12.31 -12.06 -2.58
C ASN A 5 11.69 -11.62 -3.92
N ASP A 6 10.36 -11.62 -4.04
CA ASP A 6 9.72 -10.98 -5.19
C ASP A 6 9.92 -9.45 -5.11
N PRO A 7 10.02 -8.75 -6.26
CA PRO A 7 9.98 -7.30 -6.29
C PRO A 7 8.61 -6.81 -5.79
N PHE A 8 8.60 -5.67 -5.09
CA PHE A 8 7.37 -5.06 -4.65
C PHE A 8 6.54 -4.57 -5.84
N ASP A 9 5.25 -4.91 -5.87
CA ASP A 9 4.29 -4.52 -6.92
C ASP A 9 3.05 -3.92 -6.26
N TYR A 10 2.78 -2.64 -6.55
CA TYR A 10 1.64 -1.89 -6.04
C TYR A 10 0.29 -2.50 -6.43
N ASN A 11 0.23 -3.31 -7.50
CA ASN A 11 -0.99 -3.96 -7.95
C ASN A 11 -1.33 -5.21 -7.13
N TYR A 12 -0.41 -5.74 -6.32
CA TYR A 12 -0.62 -6.99 -5.58
C TYR A 12 -0.21 -6.91 -4.11
N HIS A 13 0.57 -5.91 -3.73
CA HIS A 13 1.17 -5.80 -2.40
C HIS A 13 0.77 -4.49 -1.71
N GLU A 14 0.63 -4.60 -0.39
CA GLU A 14 0.51 -3.48 0.54
C GLU A 14 1.71 -3.55 1.49
N ALA A 15 2.64 -2.59 1.39
CA ALA A 15 3.79 -2.55 2.28
C ALA A 15 3.38 -1.95 3.63
N LEU A 16 3.59 -2.69 4.72
CA LEU A 16 3.31 -2.20 6.07
C LEU A 16 4.50 -1.47 6.69
N SER A 17 5.72 -1.92 6.40
CA SER A 17 6.95 -1.25 6.84
C SER A 17 8.12 -1.62 5.94
N SER A 18 9.24 -0.91 6.12
CA SER A 18 10.50 -1.19 5.44
C SER A 18 11.61 -1.48 6.47
N ILE A 19 12.49 -2.42 6.14
CA ILE A 19 13.63 -2.80 6.96
C ILE A 19 14.92 -2.56 6.17
N GLU A 20 15.89 -1.90 6.80
CA GLU A 20 17.21 -1.70 6.22
C GLU A 20 17.94 -3.04 6.09
N LYS A 21 18.34 -3.38 4.85
CA LYS A 21 19.04 -4.63 4.58
C LYS A 21 20.02 -4.46 3.42
N GLU A 22 21.31 -4.68 3.70
CA GLU A 22 22.36 -4.58 2.68
C GLU A 22 22.30 -5.73 1.68
N ASP A 23 21.98 -6.94 2.16
CA ASP A 23 21.99 -8.19 1.39
C ASP A 23 20.78 -8.39 0.47
N ALA A 24 19.78 -7.49 0.51
CA ALA A 24 18.61 -7.55 -0.37
C ALA A 24 18.60 -6.36 -1.35
N PRO A 25 18.11 -6.53 -2.59
CA PRO A 25 17.83 -5.39 -3.46
C PRO A 25 16.83 -4.44 -2.79
N GLU A 26 16.79 -3.18 -3.21
CA GLU A 26 15.78 -2.23 -2.69
C GLU A 26 14.37 -2.65 -3.15
N ASN A 27 13.35 -2.31 -2.36
CA ASN A 27 11.93 -2.60 -2.67
C ASN A 27 11.64 -4.08 -2.97
N THR A 28 12.27 -4.97 -2.21
CA THR A 28 12.07 -6.42 -2.32
C THR A 28 11.26 -6.93 -1.14
N VAL A 29 10.32 -7.85 -1.37
CA VAL A 29 9.51 -8.48 -0.32
C VAL A 29 10.41 -9.33 0.58
N LEU A 30 10.59 -8.91 1.82
CA LEU A 30 11.37 -9.64 2.84
C LEU A 30 10.51 -10.63 3.60
N ASP A 31 9.28 -10.22 3.93
CA ASP A 31 8.35 -11.07 4.65
C ASP A 31 6.90 -10.82 4.22
N ILE A 32 6.09 -11.86 4.37
CA ILE A 32 4.65 -11.83 4.10
C ILE A 32 3.95 -11.97 5.44
N ILE A 33 3.27 -10.90 5.85
CA ILE A 33 2.55 -10.85 7.12
C ILE A 33 1.15 -11.44 6.94
N GLN A 34 0.55 -11.22 5.77
CA GLN A 34 -0.76 -11.77 5.45
C GLN A 34 -0.92 -11.97 3.95
N ASP A 35 -1.40 -13.16 3.57
CA ASP A 35 -1.68 -13.50 2.19
C ASP A 35 -2.78 -12.61 1.58
N GLY A 36 -2.58 -12.24 0.32
CA GLY A 36 -3.56 -11.56 -0.52
C GLY A 36 -4.26 -12.54 -1.46
N TRP A 37 -5.49 -12.21 -1.86
CA TRP A 37 -6.34 -13.05 -2.69
C TRP A 37 -6.77 -12.30 -3.95
N LYS A 38 -6.92 -13.05 -5.05
CA LYS A 38 -7.45 -12.55 -6.30
C LYS A 38 -8.51 -13.51 -6.83
N LEU A 39 -9.53 -12.94 -7.46
CA LEU A 39 -10.52 -13.66 -8.23
C LEU A 39 -10.29 -13.33 -9.70
N ASP A 40 -9.86 -14.31 -10.49
CA ASP A 40 -9.40 -14.14 -11.87
C ASP A 40 -8.29 -13.07 -12.01
N LYS A 41 -8.67 -11.88 -12.48
CA LYS A 41 -7.77 -10.73 -12.68
C LYS A 41 -7.95 -9.66 -11.60
N ASP A 42 -9.02 -9.73 -10.82
CA ASP A 42 -9.38 -8.71 -9.85
C ASP A 42 -8.77 -9.05 -8.48
N VAL A 43 -8.03 -8.10 -7.93
CA VAL A 43 -7.44 -8.23 -6.59
C VAL A 43 -8.52 -7.90 -5.57
N ILE A 44 -8.95 -8.94 -4.85
CA ILE A 44 -9.93 -8.80 -3.76
C ILE A 44 -9.25 -8.24 -2.51
N ARG A 45 -7.97 -8.60 -2.34
CA ARG A 45 -7.18 -8.20 -1.19
C ARG A 45 -5.69 -8.28 -1.51
N TYR A 46 -4.98 -7.20 -1.24
CA TYR A 46 -3.52 -7.15 -1.38
C TYR A 46 -2.81 -8.03 -0.33
N THR A 47 -1.63 -8.51 -0.69
CA THR A 47 -0.74 -9.21 0.23
C THR A 47 -0.04 -8.17 1.10
N LYS A 48 -0.15 -8.30 2.42
CA LYS A 48 0.54 -7.38 3.35
C LYS A 48 1.98 -7.86 3.54
N VAL A 49 2.93 -7.00 3.24
CA VAL A 49 4.36 -7.36 3.18
C VAL A 49 5.24 -6.37 3.95
N ILE A 50 6.43 -6.84 4.31
CA ILE A 50 7.55 -6.00 4.73
C ILE A 50 8.57 -5.96 3.59
N ILE A 51 9.06 -4.77 3.25
CA ILE A 51 10.01 -4.59 2.15
C ILE A 51 11.41 -4.21 2.62
N SER A 52 12.41 -4.44 1.78
CA SER A 52 13.78 -3.98 2.00
C SER A 52 13.96 -2.51 1.61
N LYS A 53 14.81 -1.83 2.37
CA LYS A 53 15.35 -0.51 2.07
C LYS A 53 16.87 -0.55 2.16
N LYS A 54 17.57 0.20 1.30
CA LYS A 54 19.02 0.33 1.46
C LYS A 54 19.35 1.24 2.63
N PRO A 55 20.35 0.90 3.48
CA PRO A 55 20.78 1.80 4.54
C PRO A 55 21.28 3.09 3.92
N LYS A 56 20.95 4.23 4.55
CA LYS A 56 21.48 5.51 4.10
C LYS A 56 22.99 5.54 4.36
N PRO A 57 23.81 5.98 3.39
CA PRO A 57 25.21 6.26 3.65
C PRO A 57 25.33 7.24 4.84
N PRO A 58 26.37 7.11 5.69
CA PRO A 58 26.56 8.02 6.82
C PRO A 58 26.64 9.46 6.30
N GLU A 59 25.68 10.30 6.68
CA GLU A 59 25.71 11.72 6.34
C GLU A 59 26.86 12.41 7.10
N PRO A 60 27.63 13.31 6.46
CA PRO A 60 28.60 14.13 7.16
C PRO A 60 27.88 15.04 8.16
N GLU A 61 28.32 15.04 9.42
CA GLU A 61 27.69 15.75 10.54
C GLU A 61 27.43 17.23 10.23
N LYS A 62 26.16 17.58 9.96
CA LYS A 62 25.66 18.96 10.08
C LYS A 62 24.65 19.01 11.23
N LYS A 63 24.97 19.83 12.23
CA LYS A 63 24.12 20.14 13.39
C LYS A 63 22.84 20.90 12.95
N LYS A 64 21.75 20.57 13.69
CA LYS A 64 20.51 21.31 14.01
C LYS A 64 19.20 20.95 13.29
N GLU A 65 18.28 20.49 14.13
CA GLU A 65 16.85 20.85 14.28
C GLU A 65 15.85 20.51 13.16
N GLU A 66 15.01 19.53 13.50
CA GLU A 66 13.54 19.44 13.35
C GLU A 66 12.86 19.49 11.97
N GLU A 67 11.78 18.68 11.92
CA GLU A 67 10.71 18.58 10.93
C GLU A 67 10.91 17.67 9.70
N LYS A 68 10.31 16.47 9.79
CA LYS A 68 9.70 15.77 8.65
C LYS A 68 8.62 14.82 9.19
N SER A 69 7.36 15.25 9.37
CA SER A 69 6.29 15.28 8.36
C SER A 69 6.27 14.06 7.44
N GLU A 70 5.64 12.97 7.90
CA GLU A 70 5.03 11.93 7.03
C GLU A 70 3.77 11.41 7.75
N GLU A 71 2.77 12.29 7.85
CA GLU A 71 1.35 11.95 7.91
C GLU A 71 0.83 12.11 6.48
N ASP A 72 0.62 10.99 5.79
CA ASP A 72 -0.07 10.89 4.50
C ASP A 72 -0.35 9.39 4.26
N SER A 73 -1.56 8.89 4.06
CA SER A 73 -2.90 9.44 4.16
C SER A 73 -3.86 8.25 4.17
N GLU A 74 -4.85 8.32 5.04
CA GLU A 74 -6.06 7.52 4.98
C GLU A 74 -7.00 8.21 3.99
N PRO A 75 -7.41 7.60 2.86
CA PRO A 75 -8.50 8.16 2.08
C PRO A 75 -9.84 7.73 2.69
N GLU A 76 -10.42 8.65 3.45
CA GLU A 76 -11.85 8.75 3.75
C GLU A 76 -12.62 8.83 2.42
N ASN A 77 -13.22 7.72 1.97
CA ASN A 77 -14.07 7.73 0.78
C ASN A 77 -15.47 8.25 1.13
N LYS A 78 -15.70 9.56 0.99
CA LYS A 78 -17.03 10.11 0.70
C LYS A 78 -17.17 10.28 -0.82
N GLN A 79 -18.11 9.55 -1.43
CA GLN A 79 -18.85 10.07 -2.57
C GLN A 79 -20.35 9.93 -2.35
N VAL A 80 -20.98 11.08 -2.56
CA VAL A 80 -22.36 11.47 -2.40
C VAL A 80 -23.13 11.28 -3.71
N ASP A 81 -24.39 10.85 -3.54
CA ASP A 81 -25.59 11.20 -4.31
C ASP A 81 -25.64 11.04 -5.85
N VAL A 82 -26.52 10.14 -6.30
CA VAL A 82 -27.42 10.43 -7.42
C VAL A 82 -28.85 10.10 -7.01
N SER A 83 -29.60 11.16 -6.71
CA SER A 83 -31.05 11.19 -6.73
C SER A 83 -31.52 11.11 -8.19
N SER A 84 -32.40 10.15 -8.50
CA SER A 84 -33.26 10.26 -9.67
C SER A 84 -34.64 9.68 -9.36
N ASP A 85 -35.51 10.58 -8.93
CA ASP A 85 -36.96 10.55 -9.11
C ASP A 85 -37.33 10.00 -10.49
N LYS A 86 -38.09 8.90 -10.54
CA LYS A 86 -38.99 8.64 -11.66
C LYS A 86 -40.24 7.89 -11.19
N LYS A 87 -41.26 8.72 -10.91
CA LYS A 87 -42.70 8.51 -11.04
C LYS A 87 -43.06 7.43 -12.08
N ASP A 88 -43.85 6.43 -11.68
CA ASP A 88 -44.85 5.84 -12.57
C ASP A 88 -46.11 5.45 -11.78
N GLU A 89 -47.25 5.78 -12.40
CA GLU A 89 -48.64 5.66 -11.95
C GLU A 89 -49.22 4.30 -12.39
N SER A 90 -50.52 4.10 -12.10
CA SER A 90 -51.46 3.07 -12.58
C SER A 90 -51.50 1.76 -11.75
N GLU A 91 -52.54 1.59 -10.93
CA GLU A 91 -53.88 1.03 -11.24
C GLU A 91 -53.87 -0.51 -11.26
N GLU A 92 -54.46 -1.16 -10.24
CA GLU A 92 -55.78 -1.80 -10.29
C GLU A 92 -56.22 -2.28 -8.89
#